data_AF-A0A1M3BP97-F1
#
_entry.id   AF-A0A1M3BP97-F1
#
_cell.length_a   1.000
_cell.length_b   1.000
_cell.length_c   1.000
_cell.angle_alpha   90.00
_cell.angle_beta   90.00
_cell.angle_gamma   90.00
#
_symmetry.space_group_name_H-M   'P 1'
#
loop_
_entity.id
_entity.type
_entity.pdbx_description
1 polymer ?
#
loop_
_entity_poly.entity_id
_entity_poly.type
_entity_poly.pdbx_seq_one_letter_code
_entity_poly.pdbx_strand_id
1 'polypeptide(L)'
;MYLGDSYREFGEVTAVDARTQAAELAAAGSWGPLARVAGVAQAWRELAIELERVGEGSTVAALDEATRTRYARRLWVEPPGGSLL
;
A
#
# COMPACT_ATOMS: atom_id res chain seq x y z
N MET A 1 5.11 -3.73 -8.55
CA MET A 1 4.31 -4.59 -7.64
C MET A 1 3.04 -5.03 -8.36
N TYR A 2 2.46 -6.19 -8.06
CA TYR A 2 1.18 -6.61 -8.66
C TYR A 2 0.00 -6.17 -7.78
N LEU A 3 -1.01 -5.56 -8.42
CA LEU A 3 -2.27 -5.11 -7.82
C LEU A 3 -3.40 -5.70 -8.69
N GLY A 4 -4.16 -6.64 -8.12
CA GLY A 4 -5.04 -7.52 -8.90
C GLY A 4 -4.26 -8.23 -10.01
N ASP A 5 -4.71 -8.09 -11.26
CA ASP A 5 -4.10 -8.72 -12.45
C ASP A 5 -3.07 -7.83 -13.18
N SER A 6 -2.71 -6.67 -12.62
CA SER A 6 -1.83 -5.70 -13.30
C SER A 6 -0.57 -5.39 -12.50
N TYR A 7 0.54 -5.18 -13.21
CA TYR A 7 1.75 -4.62 -12.62
C TYR A 7 1.61 -3.10 -12.49
N ARG A 8 2.06 -2.55 -11.35
CA ARG A 8 2.11 -1.12 -11.07
C ARG A 8 3.39 -0.74 -10.34
N GLU A 9 3.99 0.38 -10.71
CA GLU A 9 5.07 0.96 -9.90
C GLU A 9 4.52 1.59 -8.64
N PHE A 10 5.29 1.58 -7.53
CA PHE A 10 4.78 2.12 -6.26
C PHE A 10 4.38 3.58 -6.37
N GLY A 11 5.12 4.38 -7.16
CA GLY A 11 4.79 5.80 -7.39
C GLY A 11 3.48 6.03 -8.16
N GLU A 12 2.97 5.04 -8.88
CA GLU A 12 1.76 5.13 -9.71
C GLU A 12 0.50 4.66 -8.97
N VAL A 13 0.65 4.14 -7.76
CA VAL A 13 -0.46 3.67 -6.93
C VAL A 13 -1.41 4.82 -6.62
N THR A 14 -2.68 4.63 -6.89
CA THR A 14 -3.78 5.55 -6.63
C THR A 14 -4.56 5.16 -5.37
N ALA A 15 -5.46 6.03 -4.93
CA ALA A 15 -6.39 5.73 -3.84
C ALA A 15 -7.28 4.51 -4.13
N VAL A 16 -7.66 4.30 -5.40
CA VAL A 16 -8.49 3.15 -5.79
C VAL A 16 -7.70 1.85 -5.63
N ASP A 17 -6.47 1.80 -6.15
CA ASP A 17 -5.69 0.56 -6.04
C ASP A 17 -5.36 0.25 -4.57
N ALA A 18 -5.06 1.28 -3.79
CA ALA A 18 -4.77 1.13 -2.37
C ALA A 18 -5.96 0.54 -1.59
N ARG A 19 -7.20 0.95 -1.92
CA ARG A 19 -8.42 0.34 -1.36
C ARG A 19 -8.61 -1.09 -1.78
N THR A 20 -8.46 -1.38 -3.07
CA THR A 20 -8.60 -2.73 -3.62
C THR A 20 -7.64 -3.68 -2.90
N GLN A 21 -6.36 -3.30 -2.79
CA GLN A 21 -5.36 -4.11 -2.11
C GLN A 21 -5.67 -4.30 -0.62
N ALA A 22 -6.15 -3.26 0.06
CA ALA A 22 -6.57 -3.39 1.45
C ALA A 22 -7.73 -4.38 1.63
N ALA A 23 -8.70 -4.38 0.72
CA ALA A 23 -9.85 -5.28 0.75
C ALA A 23 -9.42 -6.73 0.47
N GLU A 24 -8.56 -6.96 -0.52
CA GLU A 24 -8.01 -8.28 -0.82
C GLU A 24 -7.24 -8.88 0.37
N LEU A 25 -6.34 -8.09 0.97
CA LEU A 25 -5.57 -8.53 2.13
C LEU A 25 -6.45 -8.77 3.36
N ALA A 26 -7.50 -7.97 3.56
CA ALA A 26 -8.47 -8.19 4.62
C ALA A 26 -9.29 -9.47 4.40
N ALA A 27 -9.70 -9.75 3.17
CA ALA A 27 -10.41 -10.98 2.82
C ALA A 27 -9.54 -12.23 3.00
N ALA A 28 -8.25 -12.14 2.67
CA ALA A 28 -7.27 -13.20 2.91
C ALA A 28 -6.95 -13.40 4.40
N GLY A 29 -7.13 -12.37 5.24
CA GLY A 29 -6.72 -12.32 6.65
C GLY A 29 -7.60 -13.05 7.66
N SER A 30 -8.32 -14.11 7.27
CA SER A 30 -9.20 -14.85 8.17
C SER A 30 -8.48 -16.07 8.80
N TRP A 31 -7.96 -15.86 10.03
CA TRP A 31 -7.41 -16.82 11.01
C TRP A 31 -5.92 -17.21 10.88
N GLY A 32 -5.19 -17.16 12.02
CA GLY A 32 -3.83 -17.69 12.17
C GLY A 32 -2.67 -16.67 11.93
N PRO A 33 -1.46 -17.12 11.52
CA PRO A 33 -0.25 -16.30 11.27
C PRO A 33 -0.44 -15.07 10.36
N LEU A 34 -1.60 -14.99 9.70
CA LEU A 34 -2.08 -13.91 8.84
C LEU A 34 -2.44 -12.61 9.59
N ALA A 35 -2.37 -12.57 10.93
CA ALA A 35 -2.51 -11.32 11.70
C ALA A 35 -1.48 -10.24 11.30
N ARG A 36 -0.28 -10.63 10.84
CA ARG A 36 0.71 -9.67 10.30
C ARG A 36 0.20 -8.98 9.03
N VAL A 37 -0.62 -9.67 8.24
CA VAL A 37 -1.22 -9.14 7.01
C VAL A 37 -2.31 -8.12 7.33
N ALA A 38 -2.98 -8.22 8.48
CA ALA A 38 -3.95 -7.22 8.92
C ALA A 38 -3.31 -5.83 9.10
N GLY A 39 -2.07 -5.77 9.61
CA GLY A 39 -1.32 -4.51 9.73
C GLY A 39 -0.98 -3.90 8.36
N VAL A 40 -0.69 -4.74 7.37
CA VAL A 40 -0.43 -4.32 5.98
C VAL A 40 -1.72 -3.85 5.31
N ALA A 41 -2.83 -4.57 5.46
CA ALA A 41 -4.14 -4.18 4.97
C ALA A 41 -4.59 -2.81 5.54
N GLN A 42 -4.31 -2.57 6.82
CA GLN A 42 -4.58 -1.29 7.46
C GLN A 42 -3.70 -0.17 6.89
N ALA A 43 -2.41 -0.43 6.66
CA ALA A 43 -1.52 0.55 6.05
C ALA A 43 -1.96 0.91 4.62
N TRP A 44 -2.49 -0.05 3.84
CA TRP A 44 -3.09 0.20 2.53
C TRP A 44 -4.33 1.11 2.61
N ARG A 45 -5.21 0.86 3.59
CA ARG A 45 -6.38 1.72 3.87
C ARG A 45 -5.97 3.15 4.22
N GLU A 46 -4.98 3.30 5.08
CA GLU A 46 -4.45 4.62 5.45
C GLU A 46 -3.86 5.34 4.25
N LEU A 47 -3.09 4.66 3.39
CA LEU A 47 -2.55 5.25 2.17
C LEU A 47 -3.66 5.77 1.25
N ALA A 48 -4.74 5.00 1.07
CA ALA A 48 -5.87 5.44 0.27
C ALA A 48 -6.47 6.76 0.80
N ILE A 49 -6.65 6.86 2.12
CA ILE A 49 -7.16 8.09 2.75
C ILE A 49 -6.23 9.28 2.53
N GLU A 50 -4.91 9.09 2.65
CA GLU A 50 -3.96 10.17 2.39
C GLU A 50 -3.99 10.63 0.94
N LEU A 51 -4.06 9.70 -0.02
CA LEU A 51 -4.13 10.04 -1.45
C LEU A 51 -5.41 10.84 -1.78
N GLU A 52 -6.53 10.51 -1.15
CA GLU A 52 -7.77 11.28 -1.32
C GLU A 52 -7.69 12.69 -0.75
N ARG A 53 -6.94 12.89 0.32
CA ARG A 53 -6.71 14.23 0.88
C ARG A 53 -5.86 15.09 -0.05
N VAL A 54 -4.96 14.50 -0.83
CA VAL A 54 -4.21 15.22 -1.87
C VAL A 54 -5.14 15.63 -3.01
N GLY A 55 -6.02 14.73 -3.44
CA GLY A 55 -7.05 15.01 -4.44
C GLY A 55 -7.39 13.80 -5.30
N GLU A 56 -8.50 13.89 -6.03
CA GLU A 56 -8.95 12.83 -6.94
C GLU A 56 -7.89 12.53 -8.01
N GLY A 57 -7.65 11.24 -8.26
CA GLY A 57 -6.64 10.78 -9.22
C GLY A 57 -5.19 10.91 -8.77
N SER A 58 -4.92 11.38 -7.54
CA SER A 58 -3.57 11.48 -7.02
C SER A 58 -2.91 10.12 -6.89
N THR A 59 -1.60 10.11 -7.13
CA THR A 59 -0.75 8.93 -6.98
C THR A 59 0.20 9.09 -5.80
N VAL A 60 0.83 8.00 -5.37
CA VAL A 60 1.89 8.02 -4.35
C VAL A 60 3.01 9.00 -4.71
N ALA A 61 3.32 9.20 -5.99
CA ALA A 61 4.34 10.16 -6.42
C ALA A 61 4.00 11.61 -6.05
N ALA A 62 2.73 11.96 -5.82
CA ALA A 62 2.29 13.27 -5.38
C ALA A 62 2.48 13.52 -3.87
N LEU A 63 2.77 12.46 -3.09
CA LEU A 63 3.06 12.58 -1.66
C LEU A 63 4.49 13.07 -1.42
N ASP A 64 4.70 13.76 -0.30
CA ASP A 64 6.05 14.12 0.14
C ASP A 64 6.93 12.88 0.40
N GLU A 65 8.24 13.05 0.31
CA GLU A 65 9.21 11.95 0.44
C GLU A 65 9.14 11.20 1.77
N ALA A 66 8.88 11.90 2.88
CA ALA A 66 8.77 11.27 4.19
C ALA A 66 7.53 10.37 4.26
N THR A 67 6.41 10.84 3.73
CA THR A 67 5.16 10.09 3.63
C THR A 67 5.31 8.89 2.70
N ARG A 68 5.93 9.04 1.52
CA ARG A 68 6.22 7.93 0.60
C ARG A 68 7.08 6.85 1.26
N THR A 69 8.16 7.24 1.94
CA THR A 69 9.06 6.31 2.62
C THR A 69 8.37 5.57 3.76
N ARG A 70 7.54 6.29 4.54
CA ARG A 70 6.74 5.69 5.62
C ARG A 70 5.84 4.58 5.08
N TYR A 71 5.14 4.82 3.97
CA TYR A 71 4.25 3.82 3.39
C TYR A 71 5.03 2.69 2.70
N ALA A 72 6.10 2.97 1.95
CA ALA A 72 6.92 1.93 1.30
C ALA A 72 7.37 0.84 2.30
N ARG A 73 7.81 1.24 3.49
CA ARG A 73 8.21 0.32 4.57
C ARG A 73 7.04 -0.45 5.19
N ARG A 74 5.91 0.22 5.45
CA ARG A 74 4.73 -0.39 6.08
C ARG A 74 3.97 -1.32 5.14
N LEU A 75 4.09 -1.11 3.83
CA LEU A 75 3.48 -1.91 2.79
C LEU A 75 4.38 -3.03 2.27
N TRP A 76 5.59 -3.17 2.84
CA TRP A 76 6.63 -4.13 2.42
C TRP A 76 7.00 -4.01 0.93
N VAL A 77 6.84 -2.82 0.36
CA VAL A 77 7.36 -2.49 -0.98
C VAL A 77 8.89 -2.46 -0.92
N GLU A 78 9.43 -2.00 0.21
CA GLU A 78 10.82 -2.22 0.60
C GLU A 78 10.87 -3.28 1.71
N PRO A 79 11.74 -4.31 1.62
CA PRO A 79 11.93 -5.24 2.73
C PRO A 79 12.54 -4.52 3.94
N PRO A 80 12.20 -4.92 5.18
CA PRO A 80 12.85 -4.38 6.37
C PRO A 80 14.35 -4.71 6.33
N GLY A 81 15.20 -3.69 6.13
CA GLY A 81 16.65 -3.84 6.02
C GLY A 81 17.27 -3.15 4.80
N GLY A 82 16.48 -2.83 3.77
CA GLY A 82 16.96 -2.18 2.55
C GLY A 82 17.64 -3.15 1.58
N SER A 83 17.24 -3.02 0.31
CA SER A 83 17.69 -3.75 -0.88
C SER A 83 17.20 -5.18 -1.06
N LEU A 84 16.46 -5.40 -2.16
CA LEU A 84 16.39 -6.67 -2.87
C LEU A 84 17.61 -6.72 -3.79
N LEU A 85 18.67 -7.40 -3.35
CA LEU A 85 19.62 -8.05 -4.25
C LEU A 85 19.11 -9.46 -4.57
#